data_AF-A0A9E2RDM3-F1
#
_entry.id   AF-A0A9E2RDM3-F1
#
_cell.length_a   1.000
_cell.length_b   1.000
_cell.length_c   1.000
_cell.angle_alpha   90.00
_cell.angle_beta   90.00
_cell.angle_gamma   90.00
#
_symmetry.space_group_name_H-M   'P 1'
#
loop_
_entity.id
_entity.type
_entity.pdbx_description
1 polymer ?
#
loop_
_entity_poly.entity_id
_entity_poly.type
_entity_poly.pdbx_seq_one_letter_code
_entity_poly.pdbx_strand_id
1 'polypeptide(L)'
;MIPPSPTAPIAPTLARGVFGGLTPATATKPGFITLEIPTSNYKLHLIPTAPVTVAEGKRLIGIVRVQARRVDETQSGGRFIEPVYGRPRRVQGNVVAVDEGTNTIVVNAGVPVHVALTDPRQKAADFAIGDFVGMDVLEGGTFTQQ
;
A
#
# COMPACT_ATOMS: atom_id res chain seq x y z
N MET A 1 37.70 -9.44 4.55
CA MET A 1 36.91 -8.20 4.74
C MET A 1 35.70 -8.32 3.83
N ILE A 2 34.52 -8.59 4.37
CA ILE A 2 33.27 -8.64 3.59
C ILE A 2 32.97 -7.18 3.21
N PRO A 3 32.79 -6.84 1.92
CA PRO A 3 32.43 -5.49 1.53
C PRO A 3 31.15 -5.05 2.28
N PRO A 4 31.03 -3.78 2.70
CA PRO A 4 29.82 -3.32 3.34
C PRO A 4 28.65 -3.56 2.38
N SER A 5 27.63 -4.27 2.87
CA SER A 5 26.39 -4.48 2.13
C SER A 5 25.86 -3.10 1.70
N PRO A 6 25.54 -2.86 0.42
CA PRO A 6 25.02 -1.57 -0.02
C PRO A 6 23.64 -1.37 0.60
N THR A 7 23.60 -0.81 1.80
CA THR A 7 22.39 -0.61 2.58
C THR A 7 21.96 0.84 2.39
N ALA A 8 21.78 1.26 1.13
CA ALA A 8 21.03 2.48 0.89
C ALA A 8 19.63 2.27 1.53
N PRO A 9 19.21 3.13 2.47
CA PRO A 9 17.87 3.05 3.03
C PRO A 9 16.87 3.18 1.89
N ILE A 10 16.11 2.13 1.61
CA ILE A 10 15.07 2.21 0.57
C ILE A 10 14.01 3.19 1.06
N ALA A 11 13.50 3.99 0.12
CA ALA A 11 12.52 5.02 0.39
C ALA A 11 11.35 4.49 1.25
N PRO A 12 10.95 5.22 2.31
CA PRO A 12 9.88 4.80 3.24
C PRO A 12 8.51 4.72 2.56
N THR A 13 8.39 5.19 1.33
CA THR A 13 7.18 5.21 0.51
C THR A 13 7.06 3.98 -0.41
N LEU A 14 8.04 3.07 -0.40
CA LEU A 14 8.03 1.87 -1.24
C LEU A 14 7.60 0.63 -0.44
N ALA A 15 6.57 -0.03 -0.95
CA ALA A 15 6.13 -1.34 -0.49
C ALA A 15 7.17 -2.41 -0.82
N ARG A 16 7.39 -3.33 0.12
CA ARG A 16 8.25 -4.49 -0.05
C ARG A 16 7.46 -5.74 0.27
N GLY A 17 7.50 -6.69 -0.64
CA GLY A 17 6.93 -8.01 -0.41
C GLY A 17 7.53 -9.07 -1.30
N VAL A 18 6.82 -10.18 -1.39
CA VAL A 18 7.10 -11.27 -2.31
C VAL A 18 5.96 -11.33 -3.33
N PHE A 19 6.30 -11.53 -4.59
CA PHE A 19 5.30 -11.74 -5.62
C PHE A 19 4.71 -13.15 -5.46
N GLY A 20 3.47 -13.24 -5.00
CA GLY A 20 2.72 -14.49 -4.82
C GLY A 20 1.92 -14.92 -6.05
N GLY A 21 2.24 -14.39 -7.23
CA GLY A 21 1.62 -14.77 -8.50
C GLY A 21 0.59 -13.77 -9.05
N LEU A 22 0.21 -13.98 -10.30
CA LEU A 22 -0.77 -13.20 -11.05
C LEU A 22 -2.04 -14.05 -11.26
N THR A 23 -3.18 -13.52 -10.84
CA THR A 23 -4.49 -14.04 -11.25
C THR A 23 -4.94 -13.30 -12.50
N PRO A 24 -5.20 -14.00 -13.63
CA PRO A 24 -5.62 -13.36 -14.86
C PRO A 24 -7.00 -12.72 -14.72
N ALA A 25 -7.26 -11.70 -15.53
CA ALA A 25 -8.59 -11.09 -15.63
C ALA A 25 -9.61 -12.11 -16.14
N THR A 26 -10.85 -11.98 -15.69
CA THR A 26 -12.00 -12.70 -16.25
C THR A 26 -12.93 -11.72 -16.95
N ALA A 27 -13.99 -12.23 -17.59
CA ALA A 27 -14.99 -11.39 -18.26
C ALA A 27 -15.61 -10.31 -17.35
N THR A 28 -15.64 -10.53 -16.03
CA THR A 28 -16.32 -9.66 -15.06
C THR A 28 -15.41 -9.10 -13.98
N LYS A 29 -14.14 -9.50 -13.92
CA LYS A 29 -13.22 -9.10 -12.85
C LYS A 29 -11.83 -8.77 -13.41
N PRO A 30 -11.22 -7.65 -12.96
CA PRO A 30 -9.85 -7.34 -13.34
C PRO A 30 -8.88 -8.40 -12.79
N GLY A 31 -7.78 -8.61 -13.51
CA GLY A 31 -6.66 -9.39 -13.02
C GLY A 31 -5.97 -8.67 -11.87
N PHE A 32 -5.33 -9.44 -10.99
CA PHE A 32 -4.63 -8.89 -9.83
C PHE A 32 -3.40 -9.72 -9.51
N ILE A 33 -2.41 -9.06 -8.91
CA ILE A 33 -1.27 -9.72 -8.30
C ILE A 33 -1.54 -10.01 -6.84
N THR A 34 -0.88 -11.02 -6.29
CA THR A 34 -0.78 -11.24 -4.86
C THR A 34 0.55 -10.69 -4.36
N LEU A 35 0.51 -9.63 -3.54
CA LEU A 35 1.68 -9.15 -2.81
C LEU A 35 1.67 -9.76 -1.41
N GLU A 36 2.60 -10.67 -1.13
CA GLU A 36 2.76 -11.27 0.19
C GLU A 36 3.70 -10.42 1.05
N ILE A 37 3.28 -10.10 2.28
CA ILE A 37 4.07 -9.27 3.19
C ILE A 37 4.89 -10.19 4.12
N PRO A 38 6.23 -10.20 4.02
CA PRO A 38 7.10 -11.05 4.84
C PRO A 38 6.81 -10.89 6.33
N THR A 39 7.05 -11.95 7.09
CA THR A 39 6.85 -11.99 8.56
C THR A 39 5.41 -11.78 9.02
N SER A 40 4.44 -11.87 8.10
CA SER A 40 3.02 -11.73 8.39
C SER A 40 2.20 -12.67 7.50
N ASN A 41 0.91 -12.81 7.80
CA ASN A 41 -0.03 -13.59 6.98
C ASN A 41 -0.70 -12.76 5.87
N TYR A 42 -0.33 -11.48 5.73
CA TYR A 42 -1.00 -10.60 4.78
C TYR A 42 -0.66 -10.97 3.34
N LYS A 43 -1.70 -11.17 2.52
CA LYS A 43 -1.57 -11.24 1.07
C LYS A 43 -2.58 -10.31 0.41
N LEU A 44 -2.05 -9.24 -0.16
CA LEU A 44 -2.85 -8.17 -0.76
C LEU A 44 -3.09 -8.48 -2.23
N HIS A 45 -4.35 -8.45 -2.64
CA HIS A 45 -4.75 -8.54 -4.04
C HIS A 45 -4.81 -7.13 -4.63
N LEU A 46 -3.90 -6.84 -5.55
CA LEU A 46 -3.73 -5.50 -6.13
C LEU A 46 -3.75 -5.55 -7.64
N ILE A 47 -4.42 -4.59 -8.27
CA ILE A 47 -4.48 -4.48 -9.73
C ILE A 47 -3.12 -3.94 -10.22
N PRO A 48 -2.37 -4.68 -11.04
CA PRO A 48 -1.10 -4.18 -11.57
C PRO A 48 -1.35 -3.05 -12.58
N THR A 49 -0.66 -1.91 -12.43
CA THR A 49 -0.75 -0.80 -13.39
C THR A 49 0.18 -0.98 -14.61
N ALA A 50 1.10 -1.94 -14.53
CA ALA A 50 2.01 -2.35 -15.57
C ALA A 50 2.36 -3.84 -15.38
N PRO A 51 2.85 -4.55 -16.41
CA PRO A 51 3.28 -5.94 -16.26
C PRO A 51 4.32 -6.11 -15.15
N VAL A 52 4.11 -7.10 -14.27
CA VAL A 52 5.09 -7.47 -13.26
C VAL A 52 6.14 -8.38 -13.89
N THR A 53 7.42 -8.00 -13.74
CA THR A 53 8.54 -8.66 -14.44
C THR A 53 9.28 -9.68 -13.59
N VAL A 54 8.99 -9.74 -12.29
CA VAL A 54 9.62 -10.71 -11.38
C VAL A 54 8.89 -12.06 -11.41
N ALA A 55 9.64 -13.13 -11.22
CA ALA A 55 9.06 -14.47 -11.06
C ALA A 55 8.36 -14.62 -9.71
N GLU A 56 7.39 -15.54 -9.63
CA GLU A 56 6.71 -15.89 -8.39
C GLU A 56 7.71 -16.36 -7.31
N GLY A 57 7.44 -16.00 -6.06
CA GLY A 57 8.33 -16.25 -4.92
C GLY A 57 9.55 -15.32 -4.86
N LYS A 58 9.71 -14.40 -5.80
CA LYS A 58 10.79 -13.39 -5.77
C LYS A 58 10.33 -12.09 -5.13
N ARG A 59 11.32 -11.33 -4.67
CA ARG A 59 11.12 -10.02 -4.06
C ARG A 59 10.43 -9.08 -5.05
N LEU A 60 9.39 -8.41 -4.59
CA LEU A 60 8.64 -7.41 -5.32
C LEU A 60 8.70 -6.09 -4.54
N ILE A 61 9.11 -5.02 -5.24
CA ILE A 61 9.17 -3.66 -4.70
C ILE A 61 8.31 -2.78 -5.59
N GLY A 62 7.55 -1.90 -4.97
CA GLY A 62 6.72 -0.98 -5.74
C GLY A 62 5.87 -0.07 -4.88
N ILE A 63 4.86 0.51 -5.51
CA ILE A 63 3.94 1.45 -4.89
C ILE A 63 2.55 0.83 -4.85
N VAL A 64 2.02 0.67 -3.63
CA VAL A 64 0.61 0.31 -3.40
C VAL A 64 -0.20 1.60 -3.38
N ARG A 65 -1.26 1.71 -4.18
CA ARG A 65 -2.17 2.86 -4.17
C ARG A 65 -3.60 2.44 -3.84
N VAL A 66 -4.28 3.24 -3.06
CA VAL A 66 -5.71 3.12 -2.75
C VAL A 66 -6.36 4.50 -2.75
N GLN A 67 -7.69 4.52 -2.75
CA GLN A 67 -8.47 5.75 -2.60
C GLN A 67 -9.26 5.66 -1.29
N ALA A 68 -9.06 6.59 -0.37
CA ALA A 68 -9.82 6.62 0.88
C ALA A 68 -11.19 7.26 0.65
N ARG A 69 -12.24 6.68 1.25
CA ARG A 69 -13.57 7.31 1.32
C ARG A 69 -13.53 8.57 2.18
N ARG A 70 -12.91 8.43 3.35
CA ARG A 70 -12.61 9.47 4.33
C ARG A 70 -11.47 8.96 5.20
N VAL A 71 -10.60 9.85 5.63
CA VAL A 71 -9.50 9.54 6.55
C VAL A 71 -9.83 10.16 7.91
N ASP A 72 -9.86 9.35 8.96
CA ASP A 72 -10.11 9.84 10.32
C ASP A 72 -8.84 9.64 11.18
N GLU A 73 -8.55 10.60 12.04
CA GLU A 73 -7.53 10.41 13.08
C GLU A 73 -8.01 9.37 14.09
N THR A 74 -7.15 8.40 14.38
CA THR A 74 -7.42 7.30 15.30
C THR A 74 -6.55 7.45 16.54
N GLN A 75 -7.11 7.20 17.72
CA GLN A 75 -6.37 7.31 19.00
C GLN A 75 -5.85 5.97 19.54
N SER A 76 -6.29 4.83 19.00
CA SER A 76 -5.97 3.50 19.52
C SER A 76 -5.94 2.40 18.46
N GLY A 77 -5.37 1.25 18.81
CA GLY A 77 -5.30 0.07 17.93
C GLY A 77 -3.94 -0.12 17.27
N GLY A 78 -3.89 -1.05 16.32
CA GLY A 78 -2.67 -1.44 15.60
C GLY A 78 -2.63 -0.94 14.16
N ARG A 79 -1.48 -1.15 13.50
CA ARG A 79 -1.34 -0.97 12.05
C ARG A 79 -1.89 -2.20 11.34
N PHE A 80 -2.79 -2.02 10.38
CA PHE A 80 -3.38 -3.14 9.65
C PHE A 80 -3.98 -2.75 8.29
N ILE A 81 -4.20 -3.77 7.46
CA ILE A 81 -4.96 -3.69 6.21
C ILE A 81 -6.00 -4.83 6.17
N GLU A 82 -7.28 -4.52 6.12
CA GLU A 82 -8.30 -5.58 6.02
C GLU A 82 -8.75 -5.81 4.59
N PRO A 83 -9.02 -7.07 4.20
CA PRO A 83 -8.78 -8.31 4.96
C PRO A 83 -7.29 -8.72 4.92
N VAL A 84 -6.90 -9.66 5.81
CA VAL A 84 -5.56 -10.27 5.79
C VAL A 84 -5.26 -10.95 4.45
N TYR A 85 -6.27 -11.58 3.84
CA TYR A 85 -6.18 -12.14 2.49
C TYR A 85 -7.24 -11.54 1.59
N GLY A 86 -6.83 -10.73 0.60
CA GLY A 86 -7.75 -10.16 -0.37
C GLY A 86 -7.45 -8.74 -0.79
N ARG A 87 -8.47 -8.12 -1.41
CA ARG A 87 -8.44 -6.72 -1.86
C ARG A 87 -8.59 -5.79 -0.66
N PRO A 88 -7.74 -4.75 -0.50
CA PRO A 88 -7.84 -3.81 0.60
C PRO A 88 -9.24 -3.17 0.69
N ARG A 89 -9.77 -3.07 1.91
CA ARG A 89 -11.08 -2.47 2.25
C ARG A 89 -10.97 -1.48 3.40
N ARG A 90 -10.07 -1.71 4.34
CA ARG A 90 -9.75 -0.79 5.43
C ARG A 90 -8.24 -0.74 5.63
N VAL A 91 -7.73 0.44 5.93
CA VAL A 91 -6.31 0.70 6.19
C VAL A 91 -6.20 1.52 7.47
N GLN A 92 -5.28 1.14 8.35
CA GLN A 92 -4.94 1.92 9.53
C GLN A 92 -3.43 1.93 9.75
N GLY A 93 -2.88 3.11 10.04
CA GLY A 93 -1.47 3.24 10.36
C GLY A 93 -0.99 4.66 10.55
N ASN A 94 0.32 4.85 10.56
CA ASN A 94 0.93 6.17 10.74
C ASN A 94 1.21 6.82 9.38
N VAL A 95 0.93 8.11 9.25
CA VAL A 95 1.36 8.91 8.09
C VAL A 95 2.89 9.00 8.09
N VAL A 96 3.52 8.70 6.96
CA VAL A 96 4.99 8.73 6.76
C VAL A 96 5.44 9.69 5.65
N ALA A 97 4.50 10.15 4.82
CA ALA A 97 4.74 11.20 3.83
C ALA A 97 3.42 11.88 3.45
N VAL A 98 3.50 13.13 2.99
CA VAL A 98 2.37 13.94 2.54
C VAL A 98 2.73 14.56 1.19
N ASP A 99 1.81 14.49 0.23
CA ASP A 99 1.90 15.13 -1.08
C ASP A 99 0.65 15.98 -1.32
N GLU A 100 0.79 17.28 -1.11
CA GLU A 100 -0.27 18.26 -1.34
C GLU A 100 -0.62 18.43 -2.82
N GLY A 101 0.36 18.23 -3.72
CA GLY A 101 0.17 18.41 -5.15
C GLY A 101 -0.75 17.36 -5.76
N THR A 102 -0.73 16.14 -5.22
CA THR A 102 -1.61 15.04 -5.64
C THR A 102 -2.71 14.70 -4.64
N ASN A 103 -2.87 15.52 -3.59
CA ASN A 103 -3.80 15.29 -2.48
C ASN A 103 -3.71 13.86 -1.91
N THR A 104 -2.48 13.40 -1.66
CA THR A 104 -2.16 12.03 -1.25
C THR A 104 -1.35 12.01 0.04
N ILE A 105 -1.64 11.07 0.92
CA ILE A 105 -0.79 10.74 2.08
C ILE A 105 -0.24 9.32 1.94
N VAL A 106 0.94 9.05 2.49
CA VAL A 106 1.47 7.69 2.58
C VAL A 106 1.30 7.19 4.00
N VAL A 107 0.58 6.09 4.17
CA VAL A 107 0.29 5.47 5.47
C VAL A 107 1.10 4.18 5.60
N ASN A 108 1.87 4.06 6.68
CA ASN A 108 2.53 2.82 7.05
C ASN A 108 1.56 1.93 7.85
N ALA A 109 0.91 1.01 7.16
CA ALA A 109 -0.03 0.04 7.73
C ALA A 109 0.59 -1.37 7.92
N GLY A 110 1.91 -1.42 8.16
CA GLY A 110 2.72 -2.64 8.06
C GLY A 110 3.40 -2.78 6.68
N VAL A 111 2.84 -2.12 5.69
CA VAL A 111 3.45 -1.80 4.39
C VAL A 111 3.07 -0.36 4.03
N PRO A 112 3.92 0.42 3.34
CA PRO A 112 3.55 1.74 2.84
C PRO A 112 2.43 1.67 1.80
N VAL A 113 1.36 2.44 2.04
CA VAL A 113 0.20 2.56 1.15
C VAL A 113 0.02 4.03 0.81
N HIS A 114 -0.01 4.35 -0.48
CA HIS A 114 -0.32 5.70 -0.98
C HIS A 114 -1.84 5.84 -1.05
N VAL A 115 -2.37 6.80 -0.31
CA VAL A 115 -3.80 7.00 -0.11
C VAL A 115 -4.20 8.32 -0.74
N ALA A 116 -4.94 8.27 -1.83
CA ALA A 116 -5.57 9.45 -2.41
C ALA A 116 -6.82 9.82 -1.59
N LEU A 117 -6.93 11.11 -1.20
CA LEU A 117 -8.05 11.63 -0.43
C LEU A 117 -9.17 12.03 -1.38
N THR A 118 -10.32 11.34 -1.29
CA THR A 118 -11.46 11.57 -2.20
C THR A 118 -12.61 12.38 -1.60
N ASP A 119 -12.68 12.53 -0.28
CA ASP A 119 -13.62 13.46 0.36
C ASP A 119 -13.17 14.90 0.02
N PRO A 120 -13.99 15.71 -0.67
CA PRO A 120 -13.60 17.05 -1.09
C PRO A 120 -13.29 18.00 0.08
N ARG A 121 -13.73 17.63 1.29
CA ARG A 121 -13.50 18.39 2.52
C ARG A 121 -12.14 18.11 3.16
N GLN A 122 -11.40 17.11 2.67
CA GLN A 122 -10.10 16.72 3.23
C GLN A 122 -8.98 17.05 2.26
N LYS A 123 -7.94 17.68 2.79
CA LYS A 123 -6.69 17.98 2.09
C LYS A 123 -5.56 17.18 2.72
N ALA A 124 -4.57 16.82 1.91
CA ALA A 124 -3.38 16.15 2.42
C ALA A 124 -2.65 17.02 3.46
N ALA A 125 -2.71 18.35 3.30
CA ALA A 125 -2.19 19.34 4.26
C ALA A 125 -2.86 19.32 5.64
N ASP A 126 -4.03 18.67 5.78
CA ASP A 126 -4.71 18.52 7.07
C ASP A 126 -4.06 17.44 7.95
N PHE A 127 -3.11 16.67 7.39
CA PHE A 127 -2.43 15.56 8.07
C PHE A 127 -0.93 15.82 8.18
N ALA A 128 -0.34 15.39 9.29
CA ALA A 128 1.08 15.48 9.56
C ALA A 128 1.74 14.10 9.60
N ILE A 129 3.05 14.08 9.33
CA ILE A 129 3.86 12.87 9.53
C ILE A 129 3.81 12.48 11.01
N GLY A 130 3.51 11.20 11.27
CA GLY A 130 3.33 10.65 12.61
C GLY A 130 1.88 10.41 12.97
N ASP A 131 0.94 11.15 12.38
CA ASP A 131 -0.49 11.02 12.66
C ASP A 131 -0.96 9.59 12.47
N PHE A 132 -1.71 9.10 13.45
CA PHE A 132 -2.28 7.77 13.38
C PHE A 132 -3.69 7.88 12.81
N VAL A 133 -3.90 7.26 11.64
CA VAL A 133 -5.11 7.45 10.85
C VAL A 133 -5.72 6.12 10.44
N GLY A 134 -7.04 6.09 10.34
CA GLY A 134 -7.85 4.97 9.86
C GLY A 134 -8.76 5.40 8.72
N MET A 135 -9.01 4.50 7.77
CA MET A 135 -9.88 4.78 6.64
C MET A 135 -10.49 3.50 6.05
N ASP A 136 -11.74 3.61 5.61
CA ASP A 136 -12.29 2.70 4.61
C ASP A 136 -11.82 3.14 3.22
N VAL A 137 -11.44 2.17 2.38
CA VAL A 137 -10.96 2.43 1.02
C VAL A 137 -11.95 1.96 -0.04
N LEU A 138 -11.94 2.63 -1.17
CA LEU A 138 -12.66 2.20 -2.36
C LEU A 138 -12.02 0.93 -2.95
N GLU A 139 -12.82 0.16 -3.69
CA GLU A 139 -12.31 -0.98 -4.44
C GLU A 139 -11.32 -0.53 -5.52
N GLY A 140 -10.37 -1.39 -5.86
CA GLY A 140 -9.43 -1.15 -6.96
C GLY A 140 -8.05 -0.72 -6.52
N GLY A 141 -7.60 -1.11 -5.32
CA GLY A 141 -6.22 -0.92 -4.90
C GLY A 141 -5.24 -1.45 -5.96
N THR A 142 -4.23 -0.65 -6.30
CA THR A 142 -3.32 -0.92 -7.40
C THR A 142 -1.88 -1.14 -6.94
N PHE A 143 -1.07 -1.77 -7.79
CA PHE A 143 0.36 -1.90 -7.60
C PHE A 143 1.14 -1.44 -8.83
N THR A 144 2.17 -0.63 -8.63
CA THR A 144 3.12 -0.22 -9.66
C THR A 144 4.52 -0.70 -9.27
N GLN A 145 5.11 -1.60 -10.05
CA GLN A 145 6.49 -2.05 -9.82
C GLN A 145 7.48 -0.89 -9.99
N GLN A 146 8.57 -0.91 -9.21
CA GLN A 146 9.69 0.03 -9.30
C GLN A 146 11.00 -0.70 -9.60
#